data_AF-A0A4Y7U4K9-F1
#
_entry.id   AF-A0A4Y7U4K9-F1
#
_cell.length_a   1.000
_cell.length_b   1.000
_cell.length_c   1.000
_cell.angle_alpha   90.00
_cell.angle_beta   90.00
_cell.angle_gamma   90.00
#
_symmetry.space_group_name_H-M   'P 1'
#
loop_
_entity.id
_entity.type
_entity.pdbx_description
1 polymer ?
#
loop_
_entity_poly.entity_id
_entity_poly.type
_entity_poly.pdbx_seq_one_letter_code
_entity_poly.pdbx_strand_id
1 'polypeptide(L)'
;HSLKKVLHDRGLSTAVGDEGGFAPNLAGGTEDALDTIKLAVEKAGYTFGDEIMIALDCAASEFYVNGKYDYTKFEGETGKIRTSEEQADYLADLAAKYPIISIEDGMY
;
A
#
# COMPACT_ATOMS: atom_id res chain seq x y z
N HIS A 1 6.07 18.00 2.26
CA HIS A 1 5.01 18.75 1.56
C HIS A 1 4.64 18.18 0.17
N SER A 2 5.51 17.42 -0.51
CA SER A 2 5.23 16.87 -1.86
C SER A 2 3.98 15.96 -1.90
N LEU A 3 3.90 14.93 -1.04
CA LEU A 3 2.76 13.99 -1.01
C LEU A 3 1.42 14.69 -0.75
N LYS A 4 1.37 15.60 0.23
CA LYS A 4 0.17 16.41 0.51
C LYS A 4 -0.32 17.15 -0.74
N LYS A 5 0.60 17.72 -1.53
CA LYS A 5 0.27 18.41 -2.78
C LYS A 5 -0.24 17.43 -3.83
N VAL A 6 0.39 16.27 -4.00
CA VAL A 6 -0.07 15.24 -4.94
C VAL A 6 -1.49 14.79 -4.63
N LEU A 7 -1.79 14.50 -3.36
CA LEU A 7 -3.14 14.12 -2.92
C LEU A 7 -4.15 15.23 -3.16
N HIS A 8 -3.81 16.47 -2.78
CA HIS A 8 -4.68 17.63 -3.01
C HIS A 8 -4.96 17.87 -4.50
N ASP A 9 -3.94 17.79 -5.37
CA ASP A 9 -4.08 17.96 -6.82
C ASP A 9 -4.98 16.87 -7.43
N ARG A 10 -5.06 15.70 -6.80
CA ARG A 10 -5.98 14.61 -7.16
C ARG A 10 -7.38 14.75 -6.54
N GLY A 11 -7.65 15.80 -5.77
CA GLY A 11 -8.92 15.99 -5.06
C GLY A 11 -9.12 15.03 -3.87
N LEU A 12 -8.04 14.42 -3.37
CA LEU A 12 -8.08 13.47 -2.25
C LEU A 12 -7.91 14.18 -0.91
N SER A 13 -8.44 13.56 0.15
CA SER A 13 -8.29 14.05 1.51
C SER A 13 -6.81 14.14 1.93
N THR A 14 -6.49 15.18 2.69
CA THR A 14 -5.17 15.35 3.33
C THR A 14 -5.29 15.46 4.86
N ALA A 15 -6.39 14.94 5.42
CA ALA A 15 -6.53 14.72 6.85
C ALA A 15 -5.50 13.68 7.32
N VAL A 16 -5.04 13.84 8.56
CA VAL A 16 -4.05 12.95 9.17
C VAL A 16 -4.72 11.93 10.08
N GLY A 17 -4.21 10.71 10.06
CA GLY A 17 -4.55 9.66 11.03
C GLY A 17 -3.74 9.77 12.32
N ASP A 18 -3.85 8.76 13.17
CA ASP A 18 -3.25 8.74 14.51
C ASP A 18 -1.71 8.72 14.48
N GLU A 19 -1.12 8.12 13.45
CA GLU A 19 0.32 8.08 13.20
C GLU A 19 0.85 9.33 12.45
N GLY A 20 -0.02 10.29 12.17
CA GLY A 20 0.33 11.52 11.44
C GLY A 20 0.49 11.35 9.92
N GLY A 21 0.25 10.15 9.38
CA GLY A 21 0.16 9.87 7.95
C GLY A 21 -1.18 10.29 7.34
N PHE A 22 -1.31 10.23 6.01
CA PHE A 22 -2.57 10.52 5.31
C PHE A 22 -3.37 9.22 5.07
N ALA A 23 -4.69 9.30 5.16
CA ALA A 23 -5.61 8.20 4.84
C ALA A 23 -6.62 8.58 3.74
N PRO A 24 -6.17 8.83 2.49
CA PRO A 24 -7.06 9.15 1.37
C PRO A 24 -7.82 7.91 0.88
N ASN A 25 -9.00 8.11 0.30
CA ASN A 25 -9.70 7.04 -0.42
C ASN A 25 -9.10 6.86 -1.82
N LEU A 26 -8.34 5.78 -2.02
CA LEU A 26 -7.62 5.48 -3.25
C LEU A 26 -8.37 4.41 -4.05
N ALA A 27 -9.00 4.84 -5.15
CA ALA A 27 -9.84 3.95 -5.96
C ALA A 27 -9.06 2.79 -6.62
N GLY A 28 -7.77 2.99 -6.90
CA GLY A 28 -6.91 1.91 -7.43
C GLY A 28 -6.26 1.04 -6.35
N GLY A 29 -6.66 1.19 -5.08
CA GLY A 29 -6.17 0.38 -3.97
C GLY A 29 -4.66 0.48 -3.75
N THR A 30 -4.03 -0.65 -3.47
CA THR A 30 -2.61 -0.77 -3.12
C THR A 30 -1.67 -0.20 -4.18
N GLU A 31 -1.88 -0.50 -5.47
CA GLU A 31 -0.99 0.00 -6.53
C GLU A 31 -1.11 1.53 -6.68
N ASP A 32 -2.31 2.11 -6.53
CA ASP A 32 -2.51 3.57 -6.54
C ASP A 32 -1.81 4.25 -5.35
N ALA A 33 -1.82 3.63 -4.16
CA ALA A 33 -1.06 4.11 -3.01
C ALA A 33 0.45 4.18 -3.31
N LEU A 34 1.01 3.09 -3.85
CA LEU A 34 2.44 2.97 -4.16
C LEU A 34 2.86 3.94 -5.27
N ASP A 35 2.07 4.05 -6.35
CA ASP A 35 2.31 4.99 -7.45
C ASP A 35 2.25 6.45 -6.99
N THR A 36 1.35 6.75 -6.05
CA THR A 36 1.23 8.09 -5.47
C THR A 36 2.44 8.46 -4.63
N ILE A 37 2.96 7.52 -3.84
CA ILE A 37 4.18 7.71 -3.06
C ILE A 37 5.36 7.90 -4.01
N LYS A 38 5.50 7.07 -5.04
CA LYS A 38 6.52 7.22 -6.08
C LYS A 38 6.50 8.62 -6.68
N LEU A 39 5.33 9.08 -7.15
CA LEU A 39 5.18 10.42 -7.73
C LEU A 39 5.57 11.52 -6.73
N ALA A 40 5.23 11.35 -5.45
CA ALA A 40 5.60 12.32 -4.42
C ALA A 40 7.11 12.36 -4.15
N VAL A 41 7.78 11.20 -4.15
CA VAL A 41 9.24 11.07 -4.02
C VAL A 41 9.95 11.74 -5.18
N GLU A 42 9.55 11.43 -6.42
CA GLU A 42 10.13 12.03 -7.63
C GLU A 42 9.92 13.56 -7.65
N LYS A 43 8.73 14.04 -7.29
CA LYS A 43 8.45 15.49 -7.17
C LYS A 43 9.21 16.17 -6.04
N ALA A 44 9.66 15.41 -5.03
CA ALA A 44 10.51 15.94 -3.97
C ALA A 44 11.99 16.01 -4.40
N GLY A 45 12.34 15.47 -5.57
CA GLY A 45 13.70 15.50 -6.12
C GLY A 45 14.57 14.31 -5.68
N TYR A 46 13.98 13.26 -5.13
CA TYR A 46 14.67 12.03 -4.75
C TYR A 46 14.45 10.91 -5.76
N THR A 47 15.37 9.96 -5.78
CA THR A 47 15.33 8.78 -6.65
C THR A 47 14.57 7.64 -5.97
N PHE A 48 13.40 7.28 -6.51
CA PHE A 48 12.59 6.17 -6.02
C PHE A 48 13.24 4.82 -6.35
N GLY A 49 13.52 4.02 -5.31
CA GLY A 49 14.22 2.75 -5.39
C GLY A 49 15.73 2.81 -5.19
N ASP A 50 16.30 4.00 -4.93
CA ASP A 50 17.70 4.16 -4.54
C ASP A 50 17.78 4.96 -3.23
N GLU A 51 17.50 6.26 -3.28
CA GLU A 51 17.52 7.14 -2.11
C GLU A 51 16.32 6.90 -1.18
N ILE A 52 15.17 6.53 -1.76
CA ILE A 52 13.94 6.27 -1.01
C ILE A 52 13.33 4.94 -1.47
N MET A 53 13.10 4.03 -0.52
CA MET A 53 12.45 2.73 -0.71
C MET A 53 11.16 2.63 0.12
N ILE A 54 10.36 1.60 -0.11
CA ILE A 54 9.09 1.36 0.57
C ILE A 54 9.24 0.26 1.64
N ALA A 55 8.57 0.46 2.77
CA ALA A 55 8.26 -0.60 3.71
C ALA A 55 6.74 -0.70 3.84
N LEU A 56 6.23 -1.93 3.98
CA LEU A 56 4.81 -2.20 4.22
C LEU A 56 4.64 -2.85 5.58
N ASP A 57 3.61 -2.43 6.31
CA ASP A 57 2.99 -3.23 7.37
C ASP A 57 1.64 -3.69 6.83
N CYS A 58 1.51 -4.99 6.59
CA CYS A 58 0.27 -5.55 6.07
C CYS A 58 -0.75 -5.80 7.17
N ALA A 59 -0.33 -5.99 8.42
CA ALA A 59 -1.19 -6.45 9.52
C ALA A 59 -2.10 -7.62 9.11
N ALA A 60 -1.55 -8.66 8.46
CA ALA A 60 -2.34 -9.66 7.75
C ALA A 60 -3.29 -10.48 8.64
N SER A 61 -3.03 -10.54 9.95
CA SER A 61 -3.94 -11.10 10.94
C SER A 61 -5.34 -10.46 10.91
N GLU A 62 -5.46 -9.17 10.59
CA GLU A 62 -6.73 -8.44 10.60
C GLU A 62 -7.71 -8.92 9.50
N PHE A 63 -7.17 -9.47 8.42
CA PHE A 63 -7.94 -10.03 7.31
C PHE A 63 -7.72 -11.53 7.07
N TYR A 64 -7.00 -12.23 7.96
CA TYR A 64 -6.92 -13.68 7.89
C TYR A 64 -8.16 -14.33 8.54
N VAL A 65 -8.96 -15.01 7.74
CA VAL A 65 -10.25 -15.61 8.13
C VAL A 65 -10.31 -17.05 7.63
N ASN A 66 -10.51 -18.00 8.54
CA ASN A 66 -10.70 -19.43 8.22
C ASN A 66 -9.62 -20.02 7.30
N GLY A 67 -8.35 -19.67 7.53
CA GLY A 67 -7.24 -20.23 6.76
C GLY A 67 -6.93 -19.49 5.45
N LYS A 68 -7.55 -18.33 5.21
CA LYS A 68 -7.40 -17.54 3.98
C LYS A 68 -7.28 -16.05 4.28
N TYR A 69 -6.64 -15.32 3.39
CA TYR A 69 -6.51 -13.85 3.45
C TYR A 69 -7.67 -13.23 2.69
N ASP A 70 -8.66 -12.71 3.41
CA ASP A 70 -9.91 -12.19 2.87
C ASP A 70 -9.87 -10.67 2.71
N TYR A 71 -9.40 -10.23 1.54
CA TYR A 71 -9.32 -8.80 1.24
C TYR A 71 -10.69 -8.15 1.06
N THR A 72 -11.80 -8.90 0.98
CA THR A 72 -13.14 -8.30 0.86
C THR A 72 -13.51 -7.45 2.08
N LYS A 73 -12.87 -7.71 3.23
CA LYS A 73 -13.00 -6.91 4.45
C LYS A 73 -12.63 -5.44 4.27
N PHE A 74 -11.67 -5.14 3.39
CA PHE A 74 -11.13 -3.79 3.21
C PHE A 74 -11.28 -3.26 1.77
N GLU A 75 -11.27 -4.15 0.78
CA GLU A 75 -11.41 -3.83 -0.64
C GLU A 75 -12.86 -4.00 -1.15
N GLY A 76 -13.81 -4.33 -0.26
CA GLY A 76 -15.21 -4.55 -0.60
C GLY A 76 -15.47 -5.82 -1.41
N GLU A 77 -16.63 -5.91 -2.07
CA GLU A 77 -17.07 -7.14 -2.76
C GLU A 77 -16.13 -7.61 -3.88
N THR A 78 -15.30 -6.71 -4.43
CA THR A 78 -14.31 -7.03 -5.47
C THR A 78 -12.98 -7.56 -4.93
N GLY A 79 -12.79 -7.50 -3.60
CA GLY A 79 -11.59 -7.98 -2.93
C GLY A 79 -11.32 -9.46 -3.17
N LYS A 80 -10.05 -9.84 -3.20
CA LYS A 80 -9.64 -11.23 -3.42
C LYS A 80 -9.58 -12.00 -2.11
N ILE A 81 -10.07 -13.24 -2.12
CA ILE A 81 -9.78 -14.20 -1.06
C ILE A 81 -8.61 -15.05 -1.55
N ARG A 82 -7.47 -14.94 -0.86
CA ARG A 82 -6.23 -15.63 -1.22
C ARG A 82 -5.93 -16.75 -0.24
N THR A 83 -5.40 -17.86 -0.74
CA THR A 83 -4.66 -18.85 0.05
C THR A 83 -3.32 -18.27 0.50
N SER A 84 -2.60 -18.96 1.40
CA SER A 84 -1.27 -18.52 1.82
C SER A 84 -0.25 -18.50 0.68
N GLU A 85 -0.36 -19.42 -0.28
CA GLU A 85 0.50 -19.41 -1.47
C GLU A 85 0.19 -18.20 -2.36
N GLU A 86 -1.08 -17.96 -2.68
CA GLU A 86 -1.50 -16.79 -3.47
C GLU A 86 -1.19 -15.46 -2.77
N GLN A 87 -1.18 -15.43 -1.43
CA GLN A 87 -0.79 -14.27 -0.65
C GLN A 87 0.72 -14.01 -0.77
N ALA A 88 1.54 -15.04 -0.61
CA ALA A 88 2.99 -14.93 -0.76
C ALA A 88 3.35 -14.49 -2.19
N ASP A 89 2.71 -15.07 -3.22
CA ASP A 89 2.90 -14.69 -4.62
C ASP A 89 2.49 -13.24 -4.86
N TYR A 90 1.37 -12.79 -4.30
CA TYR A 90 0.93 -11.40 -4.42
C TYR A 90 1.93 -10.41 -3.81
N LEU A 91 2.47 -10.71 -2.62
CA LEU A 91 3.49 -9.86 -1.99
C LEU A 91 4.81 -9.88 -2.77
N ALA A 92 5.21 -11.03 -3.32
CA ALA A 92 6.38 -11.16 -4.17
C ALA A 92 6.22 -10.35 -5.47
N ASP A 93 5.05 -10.40 -6.10
CA ASP A 93 4.73 -9.62 -7.30
C ASP A 93 4.79 -8.11 -7.01
N LEU A 94 4.28 -7.67 -5.87
CA LEU A 94 4.39 -6.27 -5.44
C LEU A 94 5.86 -5.86 -5.25
N ALA A 95 6.65 -6.68 -4.54
CA ALA A 95 8.07 -6.40 -4.31
C ALA A 95 8.93 -6.47 -5.58
N ALA A 96 8.47 -7.19 -6.61
CA ALA A 96 9.12 -7.20 -7.92
C ALA A 96 8.80 -5.93 -8.74
N LYS A 97 7.59 -5.35 -8.56
CA LYS A 97 7.14 -4.14 -9.28
C LYS A 97 7.60 -2.84 -8.61
N TYR A 98 7.73 -2.84 -7.29
CA TYR A 98 8.02 -1.67 -6.47
C TYR A 98 9.25 -1.91 -5.60
N PRO A 99 10.03 -0.88 -5.23
CA PRO A 99 11.22 -1.02 -4.39
C PRO A 99 10.84 -1.22 -2.91
N ILE A 100 10.14 -2.31 -2.63
CA ILE A 100 9.74 -2.71 -1.28
C ILE A 100 10.92 -3.47 -0.66
N ILE A 101 11.53 -2.91 0.38
CA ILE A 101 12.69 -3.50 1.05
C ILE A 101 12.32 -4.21 2.36
N SER A 102 11.11 -3.96 2.88
CA SER A 102 10.61 -4.58 4.11
C SER A 102 9.11 -4.80 4.04
N ILE A 103 8.66 -5.98 4.47
CA ILE A 103 7.24 -6.32 4.65
C ILE A 103 7.10 -6.90 6.06
N GLU A 104 6.39 -6.17 6.92
CA GLU A 104 5.99 -6.57 8.26
C GLU A 104 4.61 -7.24 8.21
N ASP A 105 4.45 -8.31 9.00
CA ASP A 105 3.20 -9.06 9.16
C ASP A 105 2.44 -9.37 7.86
N GLY A 106 3.19 -9.73 6.81
CA GLY A 106 2.64 -10.10 5.50
C GLY A 106 1.84 -11.41 5.49
N MET A 107 2.04 -12.26 6.49
CA MET A 107 1.47 -13.60 6.64
C MET A 107 0.98 -13.83 8.09
N TYR A 108 0.03 -14.75 8.28
CA TYR A 108 -0.47 -15.26 9.57
C TYR A 108 -0.38 -16.80 9.64
#